data_AF-A0A8B6HIN3-F1
#
_entry.id   AF-A0A8B6HIN3-F1
#
_cell.length_a   1.000
_cell.length_b   1.000
_cell.length_c   1.000
_cell.angle_alpha   90.00
_cell.angle_beta   90.00
_cell.angle_gamma   90.00
#
_symmetry.space_group_name_H-M   'P 1'
#
loop_
_entity.id
_entity.type
_entity.pdbx_description
1 polymer ?
#
loop_
_entity_poly.entity_id
_entity_poly.type
_entity_poly.pdbx_seq_one_letter_code
_entity_poly.pdbx_strand_id
1 'polypeptide(L)'
;MSQCLPYGHFNWLTEEEKIKLDITKVKADSSDGYISPLAPERKHIQVEHVSPYSKELLHNLTGKQCLTKIEKLFPNLYDKEKYIVHYRNLQLYVELGMKIKKIHRVIKFKQSPWLKKHIDFNT
;
A
#
# COMPACT_ATOMS: atom_id res chain seq x y z
N MET A 1 20.84 -5.37 5.45
CA MET A 1 19.62 -4.65 5.88
C MET A 1 19.99 -3.34 6.57
N SER A 2 20.49 -2.35 5.83
CA SER A 2 21.16 -1.17 6.41
C SER A 2 20.38 0.13 6.17
N GLN A 3 19.06 0.03 5.98
CA GLN A 3 18.22 1.15 5.55
C GLN A 3 17.90 2.10 6.71
N CYS A 4 17.67 3.39 6.37
CA CYS A 4 17.27 4.39 7.37
C CYS A 4 15.87 4.08 7.93
N LEU A 5 15.76 4.07 9.26
CA LEU A 5 14.53 3.86 10.00
C LEU A 5 14.09 5.16 10.69
N PRO A 6 12.77 5.43 10.80
CA PRO A 6 12.25 6.54 11.57
C PRO A 6 12.62 6.38 13.05
N TYR A 7 13.04 7.46 13.71
CA TYR A 7 13.40 7.42 15.14
C TYR A 7 12.74 8.53 15.99
N GLY A 8 12.02 9.47 15.38
CA GLY A 8 11.28 10.50 16.13
C GLY A 8 10.89 11.75 15.34
N HIS A 9 10.35 12.73 16.07
CA HIS A 9 9.87 14.03 15.57
C HIS A 9 8.73 13.93 14.55
N PHE A 10 7.67 13.18 14.89
CA PHE A 10 6.47 13.03 14.07
C PHE A 10 5.60 14.27 14.15
N ASN A 11 5.54 15.06 13.06
CA ASN A 11 4.70 16.26 12.97
C ASN A 11 3.83 16.22 11.71
N TRP A 12 2.61 16.78 11.79
CA TRP A 12 1.76 16.99 10.62
C TRP A 12 2.30 18.14 9.77
N LEU A 13 2.35 17.97 8.45
CA LEU A 13 2.68 19.06 7.51
C LEU A 13 1.53 20.06 7.37
N THR A 14 1.86 21.34 7.17
CA THR A 14 0.89 22.40 6.86
C THR A 14 0.45 22.33 5.39
N GLU A 15 -0.67 22.97 5.03
CA GLU A 15 -1.22 22.92 3.66
C GLU A 15 -0.25 23.48 2.61
N GLU A 16 0.56 24.48 2.96
CA GLU A 16 1.57 25.09 2.08
C GLU A 16 2.73 24.14 1.77
N GLU A 17 3.10 23.29 2.73
CA GLU A 17 4.16 22.29 2.58
C GLU A 17 3.70 21.07 1.75
N LYS A 18 2.40 20.75 1.77
CA LYS A 18 1.81 19.67 0.96
C LYS A 18 1.93 19.92 -0.54
N ILE A 19 1.82 21.18 -0.98
CA ILE A 19 1.83 21.58 -2.39
C ILE A 19 3.24 21.45 -3.00
N LYS A 20 4.30 21.60 -2.19
CA LYS A 20 5.70 21.57 -2.66
C LYS A 20 6.34 20.17 -2.69
N LEU A 21 5.63 19.12 -2.28
CA LEU A 21 6.18 17.77 -2.17
C LEU A 21 6.04 17.01 -3.48
N ASP A 22 7.10 16.98 -4.28
CA ASP A 22 7.16 16.21 -5.53
C ASP A 22 7.79 14.83 -5.28
N ILE A 23 6.96 13.79 -5.31
CA ILE A 23 7.31 12.41 -4.92
C ILE A 23 7.88 11.61 -6.11
N THR A 24 7.89 12.17 -7.33
CA THR A 24 7.71 11.37 -8.57
C THR A 24 8.85 11.40 -9.61
N LYS A 25 10.07 11.81 -9.25
CA LYS A 25 11.13 12.02 -10.26
C LYS A 25 12.00 10.80 -10.60
N VAL A 26 11.47 9.77 -11.28
CA VAL A 26 12.24 8.76 -12.08
C VAL A 26 11.39 8.22 -13.25
N LYS A 27 11.99 7.92 -14.41
CA LYS A 27 11.34 7.51 -15.69
C LYS A 27 10.99 6.02 -15.78
N ALA A 28 9.94 5.71 -16.57
CA ALA A 28 9.19 4.45 -16.60
C ALA A 28 9.06 3.84 -18.02
N ASP A 29 10.18 3.66 -18.74
CA ASP A 29 10.13 3.27 -20.15
C ASP A 29 10.50 1.78 -20.33
N SER A 30 9.49 0.90 -20.31
CA SER A 30 9.56 -0.55 -20.60
C SER A 30 8.40 -0.99 -21.49
N SER A 31 8.62 -1.94 -22.40
CA SER A 31 7.65 -2.37 -23.42
C SER A 31 6.50 -3.23 -22.89
N ASP A 32 6.67 -3.89 -21.74
CA ASP A 32 5.63 -4.70 -21.11
C ASP A 32 5.38 -4.26 -19.67
N GLY A 33 4.09 -4.15 -19.30
CA GLY A 33 3.63 -3.72 -17.98
C GLY A 33 2.82 -4.80 -17.28
N TYR A 34 3.19 -5.14 -16.05
CA TYR A 34 2.46 -6.08 -15.20
C TYR A 34 1.69 -5.31 -14.12
N ILE A 35 0.36 -5.50 -14.05
CA ILE A 35 -0.49 -4.87 -13.03
C ILE A 35 -0.71 -5.88 -11.90
N SER A 36 0.00 -5.69 -10.79
CA SER A 36 -0.42 -6.23 -9.49
C SER A 36 -1.22 -5.12 -8.77
N PRO A 37 -2.36 -5.40 -8.13
CA PRO A 37 -3.13 -4.34 -7.48
C PRO A 37 -2.34 -3.77 -6.30
N LEU A 38 -1.79 -2.57 -6.52
CA LEU A 38 -1.02 -1.81 -5.54
C LEU A 38 -1.93 -1.38 -4.39
N ALA A 39 -1.33 -1.15 -3.21
CA ALA A 39 -2.05 -0.74 -2.00
C ALA A 39 -3.21 -1.70 -1.62
N PRO A 40 -2.91 -2.93 -1.16
CA PRO A 40 -3.93 -3.86 -0.69
C PRO A 40 -4.68 -3.27 0.51
N GLU A 41 -5.97 -3.58 0.59
CA GLU A 41 -6.87 -3.06 1.61
C GLU A 41 -7.44 -4.20 2.44
N ARG A 42 -7.63 -3.92 3.73
CA ARG A 42 -8.35 -4.81 4.64
C ARG A 42 -9.85 -4.53 4.49
N LYS A 43 -10.58 -5.44 3.84
CA LYS A 43 -12.02 -5.32 3.57
C LYS A 43 -12.72 -6.67 3.73
N HIS A 44 -14.03 -6.64 3.92
CA HIS A 44 -14.85 -7.84 3.80
C HIS A 44 -15.00 -8.24 2.34
N ILE A 45 -14.79 -9.52 2.06
CA ILE A 45 -15.07 -10.08 0.74
C ILE A 45 -16.59 -10.27 0.66
N GLN A 46 -17.22 -9.56 -0.28
CA GLN A 46 -18.63 -9.78 -0.57
C GLN A 46 -18.78 -10.93 -1.58
N VAL A 47 -19.96 -11.56 -1.62
CA VAL A 47 -20.20 -12.74 -2.47
C VAL A 47 -20.04 -12.37 -3.94
N GLU A 48 -20.29 -11.12 -4.30
CA GLU A 48 -20.17 -10.56 -5.65
C GLU A 48 -18.72 -10.55 -6.14
N HIS A 49 -17.74 -10.44 -5.23
CA HIS A 49 -16.31 -10.44 -5.55
C HIS A 49 -15.75 -11.84 -5.87
N VAL A 50 -16.53 -12.89 -5.62
CA VAL A 50 -16.10 -14.27 -5.78
C VAL A 50 -16.49 -14.79 -7.17
N SER A 51 -15.60 -15.56 -7.80
CA SER A 51 -15.89 -16.16 -9.10
C SER A 51 -17.09 -17.12 -9.02
N PRO A 52 -17.85 -17.33 -10.11
CA PRO A 52 -18.95 -18.30 -10.14
C PRO A 52 -18.52 -19.69 -9.65
N TYR A 53 -17.36 -20.17 -10.10
CA TYR A 53 -16.78 -21.45 -9.68
C TYR A 53 -16.56 -21.53 -8.16
N SER A 54 -15.99 -20.49 -7.56
CA SER A 54 -15.74 -20.48 -6.11
C SER A 54 -17.05 -20.41 -5.30
N LYS A 55 -18.12 -19.83 -5.84
CA LYS A 55 -19.45 -19.86 -5.20
C LYS A 55 -20.04 -21.27 -5.21
N GLU A 56 -19.94 -21.96 -6.34
CA GLU A 56 -20.39 -23.35 -6.48
C GLU A 56 -19.61 -24.28 -5.54
N LEU A 57 -18.29 -24.11 -5.47
CA LEU A 57 -17.43 -24.84 -4.55
C LEU A 57 -17.81 -24.59 -3.08
N LEU A 58 -18.09 -23.34 -2.70
CA LEU A 58 -18.54 -22.99 -1.35
C LEU A 58 -19.86 -23.71 -1.01
N HIS A 59 -20.82 -23.69 -1.93
CA HIS A 59 -22.09 -24.39 -1.76
C HIS A 59 -21.88 -25.90 -1.57
N ASN A 60 -21.04 -26.53 -2.40
CA ASN A 60 -20.78 -27.97 -2.34
C ASN A 60 -20.06 -28.40 -1.07
N LEU A 61 -19.15 -27.57 -0.54
CA LEU A 61 -18.35 -27.90 0.64
C LEU A 61 -19.03 -27.60 1.97
N THR A 62 -19.84 -26.53 2.02
CA THR A 62 -20.40 -26.03 3.30
C THR A 62 -21.91 -25.99 3.35
N GLY A 63 -22.60 -26.22 2.22
CA GLY A 63 -24.06 -26.06 2.11
C GLY A 63 -24.53 -24.61 2.32
N LYS A 64 -23.61 -23.63 2.33
CA LYS A 64 -23.88 -22.22 2.60
C LYS A 64 -23.72 -21.41 1.33
N GLN A 65 -24.66 -20.48 1.11
CA GLN A 65 -24.60 -19.50 0.02
C GLN A 65 -23.78 -18.24 0.39
N CYS A 66 -23.42 -18.08 1.67
CA CYS A 66 -22.81 -16.86 2.20
C CYS A 66 -21.38 -17.07 2.66
N LEU A 67 -20.53 -16.08 2.40
CA LEU A 67 -19.17 -16.03 2.92
C LEU A 67 -19.18 -15.71 4.41
N THR A 68 -18.22 -16.26 5.14
CA THR A 68 -17.93 -15.85 6.51
C THR A 68 -17.53 -14.37 6.53
N LYS A 69 -18.13 -13.61 7.46
CA LYS A 69 -17.85 -12.18 7.68
C LYS A 69 -16.48 -11.99 8.33
N ILE A 70 -15.42 -12.29 7.58
CA ILE A 70 -14.03 -12.11 7.99
C ILE A 70 -13.43 -11.03 7.10
N GLU A 71 -12.74 -10.08 7.72
CA GLU A 71 -11.94 -9.11 6.98
C GLU A 71 -10.64 -9.78 6.54
N LYS A 72 -10.29 -9.62 5.26
CA LYS A 72 -9.03 -10.08 4.73
C LYS A 72 -8.30 -8.92 4.09
N LEU A 73 -6.97 -8.95 4.16
CA LEU A 73 -6.15 -8.09 3.33
C LEU A 73 -6.17 -8.67 1.92
N PHE A 74 -6.76 -7.96 0.95
CA PHE A 74 -6.77 -8.43 -0.42
C PHE A 74 -6.47 -7.29 -1.42
N PRO A 75 -5.76 -7.62 -2.51
CA PRO A 75 -5.46 -6.65 -3.55
C PRO A 75 -6.71 -6.41 -4.39
N ASN A 76 -7.02 -5.15 -4.67
CA ASN A 76 -8.17 -4.76 -5.50
C ASN A 76 -7.84 -3.51 -6.31
N LEU A 77 -8.49 -3.36 -7.46
CA LEU A 77 -8.28 -2.27 -8.42
C LEU A 77 -9.20 -1.05 -8.18
N TYR A 78 -9.94 -1.04 -7.06
CA TYR A 78 -10.79 0.10 -6.72
C TYR A 78 -9.94 1.30 -6.32
N ASP A 79 -10.52 2.50 -6.48
CA ASP A 79 -9.95 3.74 -5.98
C ASP A 79 -9.69 3.64 -4.47
N LYS A 80 -8.50 4.12 -4.06
CA LYS A 80 -8.07 4.13 -2.66
C LYS A 80 -8.38 5.48 -2.04
N GLU A 81 -9.26 5.50 -1.04
CA GLU A 81 -9.62 6.71 -0.30
C GLU A 81 -9.05 6.67 1.11
N LYS A 82 -8.47 7.79 1.57
CA LYS A 82 -7.89 7.93 2.92
C LYS A 82 -6.88 6.82 3.29
N TYR A 83 -6.21 6.25 2.29
CA TYR A 83 -5.22 5.18 2.48
C TYR A 83 -3.96 5.70 3.18
N ILE A 84 -3.51 4.99 4.20
CA ILE A 84 -2.30 5.33 4.97
C ILE A 84 -1.15 4.49 4.43
N VAL A 85 -0.10 5.16 3.96
CA VAL A 85 1.07 4.51 3.35
C VAL A 85 2.35 5.24 3.71
N HIS A 86 3.43 4.48 3.86
CA HIS A 86 4.77 5.03 4.04
C HIS A 86 5.30 5.66 2.75
N TYR A 87 6.05 6.76 2.83
CA TYR A 87 6.46 7.52 1.64
C TYR A 87 7.21 6.69 0.58
N ARG A 88 8.07 5.73 1.00
CA ARG A 88 8.78 4.84 0.06
C ARG A 88 7.83 3.93 -0.74
N ASN A 89 6.78 3.43 -0.09
CA ASN A 89 5.79 2.61 -0.77
C ASN A 89 4.94 3.47 -1.71
N LEU A 90 4.63 4.72 -1.31
CA LEU A 90 3.93 5.66 -2.18
C LEU A 90 4.76 6.01 -3.42
N GLN A 91 6.07 6.22 -3.28
CA GLN A 91 7.00 6.41 -4.41
C GLN A 91 6.91 5.23 -5.38
N LEU A 92 7.08 4.01 -4.86
CA LEU A 92 6.96 2.79 -5.66
C LEU A 92 5.59 2.69 -6.35
N TYR A 93 4.50 3.03 -5.67
CA TYR A 93 3.17 2.94 -6.26
C TYR A 93 3.01 3.89 -7.43
N VAL A 94 3.54 5.11 -7.31
CA VAL A 94 3.49 6.09 -8.41
C VAL A 94 4.38 5.67 -9.57
N GLU A 95 5.57 5.13 -9.30
CA GLU A 95 6.45 4.55 -10.33
C GLU A 95 5.76 3.42 -11.10
N LEU A 96 4.95 2.60 -10.41
CA LEU A 96 4.15 1.53 -11.00
C LEU A 96 2.83 2.02 -11.63
N GLY A 97 2.62 3.34 -11.75
CA GLY A 97 1.52 3.95 -12.49
C GLY A 97 0.31 4.39 -11.64
N MET A 98 0.36 4.33 -10.31
CA MET A 98 -0.71 4.83 -9.46
C MET A 98 -0.77 6.36 -9.50
N LYS A 99 -1.96 6.91 -9.80
CA LYS A 99 -2.19 8.36 -9.84
C LYS A 99 -2.75 8.87 -8.51
N ILE A 100 -2.05 9.80 -7.86
CA ILE A 100 -2.52 10.43 -6.63
C ILE A 100 -3.57 11.49 -6.98
N LYS A 101 -4.80 11.33 -6.47
CA LYS A 101 -5.88 12.32 -6.63
C LYS A 101 -5.82 13.44 -5.59
N LYS A 102 -5.63 13.10 -4.32
CA LYS A 102 -5.64 14.06 -3.20
C LYS A 102 -4.82 13.55 -2.01
N ILE A 103 -4.00 14.43 -1.44
CA ILE A 103 -3.27 14.17 -0.18
C ILE A 103 -4.09 14.74 0.98
N HIS A 104 -4.59 13.87 1.86
CA HIS A 104 -5.37 14.31 3.03
C HIS A 104 -4.48 14.79 4.17
N ARG A 105 -3.48 13.98 4.56
CA ARG A 105 -2.60 14.25 5.69
C ARG A 105 -1.22 13.65 5.43
N VAL A 106 -0.18 14.27 5.98
CA VAL A 106 1.21 13.80 5.88
C VAL A 106 1.90 13.95 7.24
N ILE A 107 2.59 12.91 7.67
CA ILE A 107 3.44 12.90 8.87
C ILE A 107 4.90 12.96 8.42
N LYS A 108 5.63 13.98 8.85
CA LYS A 108 7.08 14.10 8.66
C LYS A 108 7.81 13.53 9.86
N PHE A 109 8.92 12.83 9.65
CA PHE A 109 9.77 12.26 10.69
C PHE A 109 11.25 12.29 10.28
N LYS A 110 12.16 12.28 11.26
CA LYS A 110 13.59 12.10 11.01
C LYS A 110 13.92 10.60 10.96
N GLN A 111 14.77 10.21 10.01
CA GLN A 111 15.22 8.83 9.82
C GLN A 111 16.75 8.80 9.68
N SER A 112 17.40 7.77 10.23
CA SER A 112 18.84 7.55 10.12
C SER A 112 19.13 6.04 10.11
N PRO A 113 20.29 5.59 9.58
CA PRO A 113 20.65 4.18 9.57
C PRO A 113 21.31 3.80 10.90
N TRP A 114 20.68 4.12 12.03
CA TRP A 114 21.27 3.95 13.36
C TRP A 114 21.60 2.49 13.68
N LEU A 115 20.84 1.53 13.14
CA LEU A 115 21.07 0.09 13.32
C LEU A 115 22.18 -0.48 12.41
N LYS A 116 22.66 0.30 11.43
CA LYS A 116 23.67 -0.17 10.46
C LYS A 116 24.94 -0.68 11.14
N LYS A 117 25.48 0.07 12.10
CA LYS A 117 26.71 -0.30 12.82
C LYS A 117 26.60 -1.66 13.51
N HIS A 118 25.43 -1.97 14.07
CA HIS A 118 25.19 -3.25 14.74
C HIS A 118 25.08 -4.39 13.72
N ILE A 119 24.44 -4.17 12.58
CA ILE A 119 24.30 -5.19 11.54
C ILE A 119 25.66 -5.49 10.91
N ASP A 120 26.43 -4.46 10.55
CA ASP A 120 27.77 -4.59 9.96
C ASP A 120 28.76 -5.27 10.94
N PHE A 121 28.52 -5.22 12.26
CA PHE A 121 29.32 -5.94 13.25
C PHE A 121 28.99 -7.43 13.35
N ASN A 122 27.74 -7.82 13.07
CA ASN A 122 27.24 -9.18 13.26
C ASN A 122 27.10 -9.98 11.96
N THR A 123 27.42 -9.40 10.80
CA THR A 123 27.38 -10.05 9.47
C THR A 123 28.71 -9.81 8.78
#